data_AF-A0A534V5H7-F1
#
_entry.id   AF-A0A534V5H7-F1
#
_cell.length_a   1.000
_cell.length_b   1.000
_cell.length_c   1.000
_cell.angle_alpha   90.00
_cell.angle_beta   90.00
_cell.angle_gamma   90.00
#
_symmetry.space_group_name_H-M   'P 1'
#
loop_
_entity.id
_entity.type
_entity.pdbx_description
1 polymer ?
#
loop_
_entity_poly.entity_id
_entity_poly.type
_entity_poly.pdbx_seq_one_letter_code
_entity_poly.pdbx_strand_id
1 'polypeptide(L)'
;MSQLLGKELTPVLLERLGGSQVESHEGKIIPIFTIDEAGWAHPALLSYYEVVAKSPSTLAMALWKNSSTANNLRKAGKVTLMVSDHGVNYYLKGSVRELEHEMTGASPVSRFQITLDQVIEDQEPNAEITTGLTYRRVTKRDPNDFSVKVFRLLHAGS
;
A
#
# COMPACT_ATOMS: atom_id res chain seq x y z
N MET A 1 -8.36 13.07 -15.28
CA MET A 1 -9.81 12.87 -15.14
C MET A 1 -10.03 11.57 -14.40
N SER A 2 -10.69 11.64 -13.25
CA SER A 2 -10.91 10.50 -12.38
C SER A 2 -12.21 9.76 -12.72
N GLN A 3 -12.13 8.44 -12.84
CA GLN A 3 -13.26 7.52 -13.03
C GLN A 3 -13.33 6.50 -11.89
N LEU A 4 -14.49 6.36 -11.25
CA LEU A 4 -14.74 5.28 -10.29
C LEU A 4 -14.97 3.97 -11.06
N LEU A 5 -14.13 2.97 -10.80
CA LEU A 5 -14.22 1.64 -11.42
C LEU A 5 -15.01 0.65 -10.58
N GLY A 6 -15.15 0.88 -9.28
CA GLY A 6 -15.91 0.01 -8.38
C GLY A 6 -15.18 -0.22 -7.06
N LYS A 7 -15.29 -1.43 -6.52
CA LYS A 7 -14.72 -1.86 -5.23
C LYS A 7 -13.66 -2.95 -5.36
N GLU A 8 -13.25 -3.25 -6.57
CA GLU A 8 -12.30 -4.32 -6.86
C GLU A 8 -11.13 -3.77 -7.68
N LEU A 9 -9.94 -4.29 -7.40
CA LEU A 9 -8.75 -4.07 -8.17
C LEU A 9 -8.99 -4.53 -9.61
N THR A 10 -8.49 -3.75 -10.57
CA THR A 10 -8.35 -4.23 -11.94
C THR A 10 -7.35 -5.40 -11.98
N PRO A 11 -7.37 -6.26 -13.02
CA PRO A 11 -6.39 -7.32 -13.17
C PRO A 11 -4.93 -6.81 -13.10
N VAL A 12 -4.67 -5.64 -13.69
CA VAL A 12 -3.35 -4.98 -13.64
C VAL A 12 -2.93 -4.64 -12.21
N LEU A 13 -3.84 -4.07 -11.41
CA LEU A 13 -3.55 -3.75 -10.01
C LEU A 13 -3.41 -5.01 -9.15
N LEU A 14 -4.22 -6.04 -9.40
CA LEU A 14 -4.16 -7.29 -8.68
C LEU A 14 -2.84 -8.02 -8.92
N GLU A 15 -2.37 -8.07 -10.17
CA GLU A 15 -1.05 -8.61 -10.51
C GLU A 15 0.06 -7.80 -9.84
N ARG A 16 0.02 -6.47 -9.98
CA ARG A 16 1.03 -5.55 -9.46
C ARG A 16 1.16 -5.60 -7.93
N LEU A 17 0.04 -5.69 -7.22
CA LEU A 17 0.01 -5.72 -5.76
C LEU A 17 0.01 -7.15 -5.20
N GLY A 18 -0.15 -8.17 -6.03
CA GLY A 18 -0.22 -9.58 -5.61
C GLY A 18 1.08 -10.12 -5.04
N GLY A 19 2.21 -9.46 -5.32
CA GLY A 19 3.48 -9.72 -4.66
C GLY A 19 4.39 -10.76 -5.32
N SER A 20 3.92 -11.46 -6.36
CA SER A 20 4.72 -12.45 -7.12
C SER A 20 5.96 -11.85 -7.78
N GLN A 21 5.94 -10.55 -8.10
CA GLN A 21 7.00 -9.81 -8.79
C GLN A 21 7.48 -8.59 -7.98
N VAL A 22 7.41 -8.64 -6.64
CA VAL A 22 7.72 -7.49 -5.76
C VAL A 22 9.10 -6.87 -6.03
N GLU A 23 10.09 -7.68 -6.41
CA GLU A 23 11.45 -7.22 -6.71
C GLU A 23 11.50 -6.30 -7.94
N SER A 24 10.60 -6.49 -8.91
CA SER A 24 10.45 -5.59 -10.08
C SER A 24 9.91 -4.20 -9.71
N HIS A 25 9.46 -4.04 -8.46
CA HIS A 25 8.95 -2.78 -7.91
C HIS A 25 9.89 -2.19 -6.85
N GLU A 26 11.11 -2.73 -6.72
CA GLU A 26 12.14 -2.16 -5.85
C GLU A 26 12.39 -0.69 -6.20
N GLY A 27 12.40 0.16 -5.17
CA GLY A 27 12.58 1.60 -5.33
C GLY A 27 11.33 2.35 -5.79
N LYS A 28 10.20 1.69 -6.06
CA LYS A 28 8.92 2.38 -6.32
C LYS A 28 8.17 2.65 -5.02
N ILE A 29 7.40 3.73 -5.01
CA ILE A 29 6.68 4.22 -3.83
C ILE A 29 5.18 4.12 -4.05
N ILE A 30 4.46 3.70 -3.00
CA ILE A 30 3.01 3.81 -2.86
C ILE A 30 2.75 4.91 -1.82
N PRO A 31 2.33 6.12 -2.21
CA PRO A 31 1.86 7.11 -1.25
C PRO A 31 0.63 6.59 -0.51
N ILE A 32 0.66 6.72 0.82
CA ILE A 32 -0.47 6.44 1.70
C ILE A 32 -0.94 7.76 2.31
N PHE A 33 -2.25 7.95 2.35
CA PHE A 33 -2.89 9.08 2.99
C PHE A 33 -3.82 8.56 4.08
N THR A 34 -3.53 8.98 5.32
CA THR A 34 -4.37 8.73 6.50
C THR A 34 -4.97 10.04 6.98
N ILE A 35 -5.86 10.00 7.98
CA ILE A 35 -6.46 11.19 8.58
C ILE A 35 -5.84 11.38 9.96
N ASP A 36 -5.22 12.53 10.21
CA ASP A 36 -4.69 12.86 11.53
C ASP A 36 -5.79 13.32 12.52
N GLU A 37 -5.40 13.59 13.75
CA GLU A 37 -6.33 13.99 14.82
C GLU A 37 -7.01 15.34 14.57
N ALA A 38 -6.41 16.21 13.76
CA ALA A 38 -6.98 17.49 13.37
C ALA A 38 -7.88 17.38 12.12
N GLY A 39 -8.04 16.17 11.56
CA GLY A 39 -8.83 15.91 10.36
C GLY A 39 -8.11 16.20 9.05
N TRP A 40 -6.80 16.49 9.07
CA TRP A 40 -6.01 16.71 7.87
C TRP A 40 -5.54 15.39 7.26
N ALA A 41 -5.33 15.42 5.94
CA ALA A 41 -4.65 14.33 5.26
C ALA A 41 -3.19 14.26 5.72
N HIS A 42 -2.79 13.11 6.23
CA HIS A 42 -1.42 12.80 6.64
C HIS A 42 -0.76 11.88 5.61
N PRO A 43 0.09 12.41 4.72
CA PRO A 43 0.82 11.61 3.75
C PRO A 43 2.01 10.89 4.38
N ALA A 44 2.24 9.65 3.96
CA ALA A 44 3.49 8.92 4.17
C ALA A 44 3.82 8.10 2.91
N LEU A 45 5.02 7.52 2.88
CA LEU A 45 5.52 6.77 1.73
C LEU A 45 5.71 5.31 2.13
N LEU A 46 5.10 4.40 1.36
CA LEU A 46 5.29 2.96 1.50
C LEU A 46 6.12 2.42 0.33
N SER A 47 6.86 1.35 0.60
CA SER A 47 7.41 0.48 -0.42
C SER A 47 6.40 -0.61 -0.81
N TYR A 48 6.63 -1.26 -1.95
CA TYR A 48 5.85 -2.43 -2.37
C TYR A 48 6.01 -3.65 -1.46
N TYR A 49 6.96 -3.63 -0.52
CA TYR A 49 7.14 -4.70 0.47
C TYR A 49 6.16 -4.59 1.65
N GLU A 50 5.41 -3.50 1.75
CA GLU A 50 4.52 -3.23 2.88
C GLU A 50 3.05 -3.49 2.56
N VAL A 51 2.68 -3.73 1.30
CA VAL A 51 1.30 -3.91 0.84
C VAL A 51 1.19 -5.13 -0.08
N VAL A 52 0.19 -5.98 0.13
CA VAL A 52 -0.07 -7.17 -0.69
C VAL A 52 -1.58 -7.30 -0.96
N ALA A 53 -1.98 -7.46 -2.21
CA ALA A 53 -3.35 -7.82 -2.55
C ALA A 53 -3.65 -9.28 -2.15
N LYS A 54 -4.74 -9.47 -1.41
CA LYS A 54 -5.20 -10.79 -0.94
C LYS A 54 -6.36 -11.33 -1.75
N SER A 55 -7.16 -10.43 -2.28
CA SER A 55 -8.23 -10.70 -3.23
C SER A 55 -8.46 -9.44 -4.09
N PRO A 56 -9.35 -9.48 -5.09
CA PRO A 56 -9.73 -8.26 -5.81
C PRO A 56 -10.25 -7.14 -4.90
N SER A 57 -10.84 -7.44 -3.74
CA SER A 57 -11.45 -6.43 -2.85
C SER A 57 -10.70 -6.19 -1.55
N THR A 58 -9.59 -6.90 -1.30
CA THR A 58 -8.86 -6.82 -0.02
C THR A 58 -7.35 -6.74 -0.20
N LEU A 59 -6.73 -5.86 0.59
CA LEU A 59 -5.28 -5.73 0.72
C LEU A 59 -4.86 -6.05 2.16
N ALA A 60 -3.68 -6.64 2.33
CA ALA A 60 -2.97 -6.71 3.58
C ALA A 60 -1.84 -5.67 3.58
N MET A 61 -1.58 -5.06 4.73
CA MET A 61 -0.53 -4.07 4.92
C MET A 61 0.18 -4.26 6.25
N ALA A 62 1.50 -4.05 6.29
CA ALA A 62 2.26 -4.07 7.54
C ALA A 62 2.99 -2.74 7.74
N LEU A 63 2.83 -2.16 8.92
CA LEU A 63 3.41 -0.87 9.28
C LEU A 63 4.07 -0.95 10.65
N TRP A 64 5.09 -0.14 10.90
CA TRP A 64 5.64 0.02 12.26
C TRP A 64 4.51 0.36 13.25
N LYS A 65 4.38 -0.45 14.30
CA LYS A 65 3.17 -0.47 15.14
C LYS A 65 2.86 0.86 15.83
N ASN A 66 3.90 1.64 16.12
CA ASN A 66 3.81 2.92 16.81
C ASN A 66 3.95 4.14 15.87
N SER A 67 3.94 3.93 14.55
CA SER A 67 4.01 5.05 13.59
C SER A 67 2.74 5.91 13.63
N SER A 68 2.87 7.19 13.27
CA SER A 68 1.72 8.10 13.13
C SER A 68 0.69 7.53 12.15
N THR A 69 1.13 6.96 11.03
CA THR A 69 0.26 6.26 10.06
C THR A 69 -0.54 5.14 10.73
N ALA A 70 0.11 4.22 11.46
CA ALA A 70 -0.58 3.12 12.14
C ALA A 70 -1.60 3.64 13.18
N ASN A 71 -1.25 4.67 13.94
CA ASN A 71 -2.16 5.28 14.91
C ASN A 71 -3.36 5.95 14.23
N ASN A 72 -3.14 6.67 13.14
CA ASN A 72 -4.21 7.30 12.36
C ASN A 72 -5.17 6.25 11.79
N LEU A 73 -4.67 5.12 11.29
CA LEU A 73 -5.50 4.02 10.80
C LEU A 73 -6.40 3.42 11.88
N ARG A 74 -5.88 3.22 13.09
CA ARG A 74 -6.67 2.71 14.22
C ARG A 74 -7.79 3.67 14.62
N LYS A 75 -7.54 4.98 14.57
CA LYS A 75 -8.51 6.01 14.96
C LYS A 75 -9.57 6.26 13.89
N ALA A 76 -9.14 6.44 12.65
CA ALA A 76 -10.03 6.83 11.55
C ALA A 76 -10.66 5.64 10.82
N GLY A 77 -10.01 4.46 10.84
CA GLY A 77 -10.48 3.25 10.16
C GLY A 77 -10.60 3.39 8.64
N LYS A 78 -9.91 4.37 8.03
CA LYS A 78 -9.97 4.69 6.61
C LYS A 78 -8.60 5.05 6.06
N VAL A 79 -8.37 4.74 4.79
CA VAL A 79 -7.11 5.02 4.09
C VAL A 79 -7.36 5.35 2.62
N THR A 80 -6.45 6.11 2.03
CA THR A 80 -6.26 6.19 0.58
C THR A 80 -4.84 5.77 0.23
N LEU A 81 -4.68 4.88 -0.74
CA LEU A 81 -3.39 4.56 -1.36
C LEU A 81 -3.38 5.11 -2.78
N MET A 82 -2.22 5.58 -3.24
CA MET A 82 -2.00 6.00 -4.62
C MET A 82 -1.01 5.04 -5.28
N VAL A 83 -1.37 4.51 -6.44
CA VAL A 83 -0.50 3.67 -7.26
C VAL A 83 -0.27 4.39 -8.57
N SER A 84 0.92 4.97 -8.72
CA SER A 84 1.28 5.76 -9.90
C SER A 84 2.59 5.29 -10.50
N ASP A 85 2.62 5.15 -11.82
CA ASP A 85 3.77 4.76 -12.62
C ASP A 85 3.52 5.07 -14.11
N HIS A 86 4.44 4.73 -14.99
CA HIS A 86 4.27 4.90 -16.43
C HIS A 86 2.90 4.36 -16.92
N GLY A 87 2.01 5.24 -17.34
CA GLY A 87 0.64 4.92 -17.80
C GLY A 87 -0.32 4.38 -16.72
N VAL A 88 0.10 4.29 -15.46
CA VAL A 88 -0.69 3.74 -14.35
C VAL A 88 -0.97 4.85 -13.34
N ASN A 89 -2.24 5.10 -13.03
CA ASN A 89 -2.60 6.03 -11.95
C ASN A 89 -3.94 5.66 -11.31
N TYR A 90 -3.87 5.18 -10.08
CA TYR A 90 -5.04 4.75 -9.34
C TYR A 90 -5.06 5.27 -7.91
N TYR A 91 -6.27 5.56 -7.41
CA TYR A 91 -6.55 5.81 -6.01
C TYR A 91 -7.38 4.66 -5.44
N LEU A 92 -6.84 4.02 -4.41
CA LEU A 92 -7.48 2.91 -3.70
C LEU A 92 -7.94 3.43 -2.35
N LYS A 93 -9.25 3.59 -2.17
CA LYS A 93 -9.84 4.02 -0.90
C LYS A 93 -10.51 2.84 -0.23
N GLY A 94 -10.34 2.71 1.07
CA GLY A 94 -10.93 1.60 1.80
C GLY A 94 -11.05 1.82 3.29
N SER A 95 -11.84 0.95 3.90
CA SER A 95 -11.94 0.78 5.34
C SER A 95 -10.79 -0.10 5.84
N VAL A 96 -10.30 0.19 7.04
CA VAL A 96 -9.11 -0.46 7.61
C VAL A 96 -9.43 -1.08 8.95
N ARG A 97 -8.96 -2.31 9.14
CA ARG A 97 -9.00 -3.03 10.42
C ARG A 97 -7.59 -3.52 10.77
N GLU A 98 -7.19 -3.31 12.02
CA GLU A 98 -6.00 -3.98 12.57
C GLU A 98 -6.33 -5.45 12.86
N LEU A 99 -5.50 -6.35 12.34
CA LEU A 99 -5.60 -7.80 12.56
C LEU A 99 -4.66 -8.25 13.68
N GLU A 100 -3.44 -7.72 13.71
CA GLU A 100 -2.42 -8.02 14.72
C GLU A 100 -1.69 -6.74 15.09
N HIS A 101 -1.69 -6.37 16.37
CA HIS A 101 -0.90 -5.22 16.86
C HIS A 101 0.61 -5.49 16.77
N GLU A 102 1.01 -6.72 17.08
CA GLU A 102 2.35 -7.24 16.87
C GLU A 102 2.24 -8.44 15.93
N MET A 103 2.70 -8.28 14.69
CA MET A 103 2.58 -9.33 13.69
C MET A 103 3.43 -10.54 14.10
N THR A 104 2.82 -11.72 14.08
CA THR A 104 3.49 -12.98 14.41
C THR A 104 4.71 -13.17 13.51
N GLY A 105 5.90 -13.35 14.11
CA GLY A 105 7.17 -13.45 13.40
C GLY A 105 7.84 -12.10 13.06
N ALA A 106 7.17 -10.97 13.28
CA ALA A 106 7.70 -9.62 13.11
C ALA A 106 7.04 -8.62 14.09
N SER A 107 7.23 -8.82 15.40
CA SER A 107 6.59 -8.03 16.47
C SER A 107 6.77 -6.49 16.45
N PRO A 108 7.76 -5.91 15.75
CA PRO A 108 7.82 -4.46 15.61
C PRO A 108 6.77 -3.83 14.67
N VAL A 109 6.10 -4.63 13.82
CA VAL A 109 5.07 -4.14 12.89
C VAL A 109 3.69 -4.67 13.25
N SER A 110 2.65 -3.89 12.95
CA SER A 110 1.25 -4.30 13.00
C SER A 110 0.77 -4.74 11.63
N ARG A 111 -0.15 -5.70 11.60
CA ARG A 111 -0.84 -6.15 10.38
C ARG A 111 -2.21 -5.50 10.28
N PHE A 112 -2.49 -4.89 9.14
CA PHE A 112 -3.77 -4.30 8.80
C PHE A 112 -4.38 -5.00 7.58
N GLN A 113 -5.70 -5.07 7.55
CA GLN A 113 -6.47 -5.37 6.36
C GLN A 113 -7.15 -4.09 5.88
N ILE A 114 -7.11 -3.88 4.57
CA ILE A 114 -7.88 -2.87 3.87
C ILE A 114 -8.97 -3.60 3.08
N THR A 115 -10.22 -3.21 3.27
CA THR A 115 -11.34 -3.60 2.39
C THR A 115 -11.64 -2.42 1.49
N LEU A 116 -11.57 -2.65 0.17
CA LEU A 116 -11.71 -1.59 -0.83
C LEU A 116 -13.16 -1.10 -0.92
N ASP A 117 -13.33 0.21 -0.81
CA ASP A 117 -14.60 0.90 -0.98
C ASP A 117 -14.67 1.62 -2.33
N GLN A 118 -13.53 2.09 -2.84
CA GLN A 118 -13.42 2.74 -4.15
C GLN A 118 -12.06 2.43 -4.78
N VAL A 119 -12.10 1.97 -6.03
CA VAL A 119 -10.97 1.93 -6.95
C VAL A 119 -11.24 2.97 -8.01
N ILE A 120 -10.41 3.99 -8.07
CA ILE A 120 -10.55 5.13 -8.97
C ILE A 120 -9.34 5.13 -9.90
N GLU A 121 -9.57 5.14 -11.20
CA GLU A 121 -8.54 5.42 -12.20
C GLU A 121 -8.50 6.93 -12.43
N ASP A 122 -7.33 7.55 -12.52
CA ASP A 122 -7.22 8.98 -12.83
C ASP A 122 -6.20 9.24 -13.94
N GLN A 123 -6.68 9.45 -15.16
CA GLN A 123 -5.84 9.62 -16.33
C GLN A 123 -6.08 10.98 -16.96
N GLU A 124 -5.03 11.67 -17.38
CA GLU A 124 -5.17 12.89 -18.16
C GLU A 124 -5.47 12.54 -19.62
N PRO A 125 -6.60 12.96 -20.22
CA PRO A 125 -6.97 12.50 -21.58
C PRO A 125 -5.94 12.81 -22.67
N ASN A 126 -5.12 13.84 -22.48
CA ASN A 126 -4.15 14.31 -23.45
C ASN A 126 -2.70 14.27 -22.95
N ALA A 127 -2.44 13.57 -21.84
CA ALA A 127 -1.09 13.42 -21.32
C ALA A 127 -0.96 12.07 -20.59
N GLU A 128 0.22 11.50 -20.61
CA GLU A 128 0.51 10.29 -19.85
C GLU A 128 1.35 10.60 -18.62
N ILE A 129 1.12 9.83 -17.55
CA ILE A 129 2.08 9.76 -16.46
C ILE A 129 3.31 9.03 -16.99
N THR A 130 4.45 9.70 -16.97
CA THR A 130 5.72 9.14 -17.47
C THR A 130 6.49 8.38 -16.39
N THR A 131 6.33 8.76 -15.12
CA THR A 131 6.98 8.10 -13.98
C THR A 131 6.16 8.23 -12.70
N GLY A 132 6.31 7.25 -11.80
CA GLY A 132 5.84 7.34 -10.42
C GLY A 132 6.88 7.94 -9.48
N LEU A 133 6.53 8.05 -8.19
CA LEU A 133 7.49 8.37 -7.15
C LEU A 133 8.46 7.20 -6.93
N THR A 134 9.75 7.52 -6.89
CA THR A 134 10.81 6.52 -6.70
C THR A 134 11.82 6.94 -5.65
N TYR A 135 12.49 5.95 -5.06
CA TYR A 135 13.66 6.11 -4.23
C TYR A 135 14.75 5.15 -4.68
N ARG A 136 15.98 5.41 -4.26
CA ARG A 136 17.11 4.50 -4.41
C ARG A 136 17.71 4.23 -3.05
N ARG A 137 18.06 2.97 -2.77
CA ARG A 137 18.88 2.65 -1.61
C ARG A 137 20.31 3.13 -1.86
N VAL A 138 20.90 3.80 -0.87
CA VAL A 138 22.32 4.21 -0.91
C VAL A 138 23.27 3.05 -0.64
N THR A 139 22.76 1.96 -0.07
CA THR A 139 23.47 0.70 0.20
C THR A 139 22.76 -0.48 -0.44
N LYS A 140 23.50 -1.57 -0.69
CA LYS A 140 22.90 -2.81 -1.20
C LYS A 140 21.94 -3.39 -0.16
N ARG A 141 20.77 -3.88 -0.60
CA ARG A 141 19.78 -4.54 0.27
C ARG A 141 20.42 -5.78 0.93
N ASP A 142 20.26 -5.89 2.25
CA ASP A 142 20.69 -7.05 3.02
C ASP A 142 19.82 -8.27 2.65
N PRO A 143 20.39 -9.46 2.40
CA PRO A 143 19.61 -10.69 2.26
C PRO A 143 18.64 -10.97 3.43
N ASN A 144 18.95 -10.47 4.62
CA ASN A 144 18.13 -10.52 5.83
C ASN A 144 17.33 -9.24 6.08
N ASP A 145 17.14 -8.39 5.05
CA ASP A 145 16.39 -7.14 5.17
C ASP A 145 15.00 -7.38 5.77
N PHE A 146 14.72 -6.66 6.85
CA PHE A 146 13.51 -6.84 7.65
C PHE A 146 12.22 -6.63 6.83
N SER A 147 12.22 -5.73 5.85
CA SER A 147 11.08 -5.51 4.95
C SER A 147 10.78 -6.75 4.10
N VAL A 148 11.80 -7.50 3.68
CA VAL A 148 11.62 -8.77 2.95
C VAL A 148 10.97 -9.82 3.85
N LYS A 149 11.42 -9.92 5.10
CA LYS A 149 10.82 -10.84 6.08
C LYS A 149 9.35 -10.49 6.33
N VAL A 150 9.06 -9.21 6.59
CA VAL A 150 7.70 -8.69 6.79
C VAL A 150 6.82 -9.00 5.57
N PHE A 151 7.31 -8.71 4.37
CA PHE A 151 6.60 -8.99 3.12
C PHE A 151 6.27 -10.48 2.97
N ARG A 152 7.22 -11.39 3.23
CA ARG A 152 6.96 -12.85 3.15
C ARG A 152 5.86 -13.28 4.11
N LEU A 153 5.86 -12.76 5.34
CA LEU A 153 4.82 -13.04 6.33
C LEU A 153 3.46 -12.47 5.90
N LEU A 154 3.44 -11.24 5.37
CA LEU A 154 2.25 -10.64 4.78
C LEU A 154 1.72 -11.47 3.62
N HIS A 155 2.57 -11.89 2.69
CA HIS A 155 2.17 -12.61 1.48
C HIS A 155 1.66 -14.02 1.80
N ALA A 156 2.30 -14.74 2.72
CA ALA A 156 1.93 -16.11 3.10
C ALA A 156 0.62 -16.22 3.90
N GLY A 157 0.26 -15.21 4.70
CA GLY A 157 -0.97 -15.21 5.50
C GLY A 157 -2.20 -15.07 4.61
N SER A 158 -2.71 -16.18 4.10
CA SER A 158 -3.96 -16.29 3.32
C SER A 158 -5.09 -16.68 4.25
#